data_AF-A0A937I8Q1-F1
#
_entry.id   AF-A0A937I8Q1-F1
#
_cell.length_a   1.000
_cell.length_b   1.000
_cell.length_c   1.000
_cell.angle_alpha   90.00
_cell.angle_beta   90.00
_cell.angle_gamma   90.00
#
_symmetry.space_group_name_H-M   'P 1'
#
loop_
_entity.id
_entity.type
_entity.pdbx_description
1 polymer ?
#
loop_
_entity_poly.entity_id
_entity_poly.type
_entity_poly.pdbx_seq_one_letter_code
_entity_poly.pdbx_strand_id
1 'polypeptide(L)'
;MAAKDVKFGESARVKLLKGVNTLADAVKVTLGPKGRNVILDKSFGAPTVTKDGVSVAKEIELEDKFENMGAQMVKEVASQTSDQAGDGTTTATVLAQAIVNEGLKSVAAGMNPMDLKRGIDKAIQAAVGEVKKLSSPCKDSSAIAQVGSISANGDTNVGEIIAEAMDKVGKEGVITVEEGSGIENELDVVEGMQFDRGYLSPYFINNQDKMNVALEDPFILLFDKKISNIKDLIPLLETVAKAGRALLIIAEDVEGEALATLVVNNMRGIVKVAACKAPGFGDRRKAMLEDIAILTGGKVISEEVGLSLETTSIEDLGSAKKVVLDKENTTIVDGAGTQQMISGRVQQIRTQIEETSSDYDREKLQERVAKLAGGVAVIKVGAGSEVEMKEKKARVEDALHSTRAAVEEGVVPGGGVALIRALQKIGSLEGDNEDQQAGINIALRAFEYPLKTIASNAGEEASVIAENVKNSKGNQGFNAATGEYGDMLKMGIIDPAKVTRTALQAAGSVGGMMITTECMVSELPAKDVPAAPGGMPGGMPDMGGMM
;
A
#
# COMPACT_ATOMS: atom_id res chain seq x y z
N MET A 1 -28.28 20.37 8.03
CA MET A 1 -26.84 20.52 7.72
C MET A 1 -26.20 21.35 8.81
N ALA A 2 -25.03 20.94 9.32
CA ALA A 2 -24.28 21.72 10.29
C ALA A 2 -23.83 23.06 9.67
N ALA A 3 -23.78 24.12 10.49
CA ALA A 3 -23.25 25.40 10.06
C ALA A 3 -21.73 25.29 9.78
N LYS A 4 -21.23 26.09 8.83
CA LYS A 4 -19.85 25.99 8.30
C LYS A 4 -19.03 27.23 8.67
N ASP A 5 -17.75 27.03 9.00
CA ASP A 5 -16.73 28.09 9.08
C ASP A 5 -16.01 28.17 7.72
N VAL A 6 -15.86 29.37 7.19
CA VAL A 6 -15.30 29.62 5.86
C VAL A 6 -14.15 30.62 5.98
N LYS A 7 -12.96 30.23 5.52
CA LYS A 7 -11.77 31.08 5.48
C LYS A 7 -11.30 31.28 4.05
N PHE A 8 -10.82 32.49 3.76
CA PHE A 8 -10.38 32.91 2.43
C PHE A 8 -8.93 33.38 2.45
N GLY A 9 -8.27 33.24 1.30
CA GLY A 9 -6.96 33.80 0.99
C GLY A 9 -5.88 33.45 2.02
N GLU A 10 -5.13 34.46 2.46
CA GLU A 10 -3.99 34.30 3.37
C GLU A 10 -4.36 33.62 4.70
N SER A 11 -5.51 34.00 5.28
CA SER A 11 -5.96 33.43 6.56
C SER A 11 -6.20 31.92 6.50
N ALA A 12 -6.63 31.41 5.33
CA ALA A 12 -6.78 29.99 5.07
C ALA A 12 -5.42 29.33 4.81
N ARG A 13 -4.59 29.94 3.95
CA ARG A 13 -3.26 29.43 3.57
C ARG A 13 -2.31 29.26 4.76
N VAL A 14 -2.30 30.20 5.71
CA VAL A 14 -1.44 30.11 6.90
C VAL A 14 -1.82 28.91 7.78
N LYS A 15 -3.11 28.67 7.97
CA LYS A 15 -3.62 27.52 8.74
C LYS A 15 -3.33 26.20 8.03
N LEU A 16 -3.61 26.14 6.73
CA LEU A 16 -3.28 24.99 5.90
C LEU A 16 -1.78 24.66 5.97
N LEU A 17 -0.90 25.67 5.83
CA LEU A 17 0.54 25.49 5.86
C LEU A 17 1.03 25.00 7.23
N LYS A 18 0.44 25.50 8.33
CA LYS A 18 0.78 25.02 9.67
C LYS A 18 0.46 23.54 9.83
N GLY A 19 -0.67 23.08 9.29
CA GLY A 19 -1.03 21.66 9.24
C GLY A 19 -0.03 20.80 8.46
N VAL A 20 0.32 21.25 7.25
CA VAL A 20 1.34 20.64 6.40
C VAL A 20 2.66 20.49 7.15
N ASN A 21 3.13 21.56 7.79
CA ASN A 21 4.41 21.56 8.49
C ASN A 21 4.38 20.65 9.72
N THR A 22 3.32 20.66 10.52
CA THR A 22 3.20 19.77 11.69
C THR A 22 3.32 18.29 11.28
N LEU A 23 2.60 17.87 10.23
CA LEU A 23 2.67 16.49 9.76
C LEU A 23 4.04 16.17 9.15
N ALA A 24 4.55 17.02 8.27
CA ALA A 24 5.82 16.78 7.61
C ALA A 24 7.02 16.82 8.57
N ASP A 25 7.01 17.68 9.58
CA ASP A 25 8.07 17.77 10.58
C ASP A 25 8.11 16.53 11.48
N ALA A 26 6.96 15.95 11.80
CA ALA A 26 6.87 14.69 12.53
C ALA A 26 7.33 13.49 11.70
N VAL A 27 7.03 13.46 10.40
CA VAL A 27 7.39 12.35 9.49
C VAL A 27 8.86 12.42 9.07
N LYS A 28 9.37 13.60 8.70
CA LYS A 28 10.71 13.74 8.08
C LYS A 28 11.88 13.35 8.99
N VAL A 29 11.70 13.32 10.30
CA VAL A 29 12.74 12.88 11.24
C VAL A 29 13.07 11.40 11.11
N THR A 30 12.19 10.61 10.47
CA THR A 30 12.43 9.19 10.22
C THR A 30 13.22 8.91 8.93
N LEU A 31 13.44 9.93 8.09
CA LEU A 31 14.05 9.74 6.77
C LEU A 31 15.54 9.38 6.85
N GLY A 32 15.93 8.33 6.12
CA GLY A 32 17.32 7.90 5.92
C GLY A 32 17.85 6.96 7.01
N PRO A 33 19.08 6.45 6.85
CA PRO A 33 19.65 5.41 7.73
C PRO A 33 19.85 5.89 9.17
N LYS A 34 20.05 7.19 9.38
CA LYS A 34 20.14 7.85 10.69
C LYS A 34 18.82 8.51 11.12
N GLY A 35 17.70 8.09 10.53
CA GLY A 35 16.35 8.48 10.95
C GLY A 35 16.09 8.12 12.41
N ARG A 36 15.40 9.02 13.11
CA ARG A 36 15.05 8.89 14.53
C ARG A 36 13.71 8.20 14.71
N ASN A 37 13.52 7.61 15.88
CA ASN A 37 12.25 6.98 16.25
C ASN A 37 11.20 8.05 16.59
N VAL A 38 9.95 7.76 16.23
CA VAL A 38 8.76 8.47 16.68
C VAL A 38 7.99 7.55 17.62
N ILE A 39 7.53 8.11 18.74
CA ILE A 39 6.71 7.39 19.72
C ILE A 39 5.26 7.80 19.51
N LEU A 40 4.40 6.82 19.30
CA LEU A 40 2.96 6.97 19.06
C LEU A 40 2.23 6.42 20.28
N ASP A 41 1.43 7.27 20.92
CA ASP A 41 0.63 6.87 22.06
C ASP A 41 -0.50 5.93 21.63
N LYS A 42 -0.92 5.03 22.52
CA LYS A 42 -2.02 4.10 22.29
C LYS A 42 -3.01 4.21 23.44
N SER A 43 -4.30 4.22 23.12
CA SER A 43 -5.36 4.27 24.15
C SER A 43 -5.30 3.10 25.14
N PHE A 44 -4.69 1.98 24.74
CA PHE A 44 -4.45 0.82 25.59
C PHE A 44 -3.09 0.19 25.27
N GLY A 45 -2.38 -0.28 26.31
CA GLY A 45 -1.09 -0.97 26.16
C GLY A 45 0.11 -0.03 26.16
N ALA A 46 1.24 -0.52 25.64
CA ALA A 46 2.46 0.27 25.53
C ALA A 46 2.47 1.13 24.25
N PRO A 47 3.11 2.31 24.26
CA PRO A 47 3.29 3.13 23.07
C PRO A 47 4.01 2.37 21.95
N THR A 48 3.66 2.65 20.70
CA THR A 48 4.39 2.13 19.54
C THR A 48 5.62 3.00 19.28
N VAL A 49 6.77 2.38 19.06
CA VAL A 49 7.97 3.06 18.57
C VAL A 49 8.19 2.67 17.12
N THR A 50 8.24 3.65 16.22
CA THR A 50 8.37 3.38 14.78
C THR A 50 9.31 4.35 14.07
N LYS A 51 9.87 3.91 12.95
CA LYS A 51 10.55 4.75 11.95
C LYS A 51 9.79 4.80 10.61
N ASP A 52 8.64 4.15 10.53
CA ASP A 52 7.81 4.17 9.33
C ASP A 52 7.06 5.51 9.24
N GLY A 53 7.31 6.26 8.17
CA GLY A 53 6.66 7.53 7.89
C GLY A 53 5.16 7.39 7.64
N VAL A 54 4.69 6.26 7.13
CA VAL A 54 3.26 6.00 6.90
C VAL A 54 2.53 5.85 8.22
N SER A 55 3.06 5.03 9.13
CA SER A 55 2.54 4.87 10.48
C SER A 55 2.46 6.21 11.22
N VAL A 56 3.53 7.02 11.15
CA VAL A 56 3.53 8.36 11.76
C VAL A 56 2.49 9.27 11.13
N ALA A 57 2.40 9.33 9.80
CA ALA A 57 1.41 10.15 9.11
C ALA A 57 -0.03 9.71 9.42
N LYS A 58 -0.26 8.41 9.63
CA LYS A 58 -1.59 7.86 9.94
C LYS A 58 -2.14 8.34 11.27
N GLU A 59 -1.30 8.45 12.30
CA GLU A 59 -1.70 8.86 13.66
C GLU A 59 -1.90 10.39 13.83
N ILE A 60 -1.53 11.20 12.84
CA ILE A 60 -1.63 12.66 12.96
C ILE A 60 -3.02 13.12 12.54
N GLU A 61 -3.80 13.53 13.54
CA GLU A 61 -5.02 14.31 13.38
C GLU A 61 -4.93 15.58 14.24
N LEU A 62 -5.24 16.73 13.65
CA LEU A 62 -5.12 18.03 14.32
C LEU A 62 -6.50 18.53 14.78
N GLU A 63 -6.53 19.16 15.95
CA GLU A 63 -7.76 19.70 16.54
C GLU A 63 -8.35 20.84 15.68
N ASP A 64 -7.51 21.79 15.24
CA ASP A 64 -7.92 22.83 14.32
C ASP A 64 -8.25 22.23 12.96
N LYS A 65 -9.50 22.36 12.53
CA LYS A 65 -9.99 21.73 11.29
C LYS A 65 -9.28 22.23 10.03
N PHE A 66 -8.83 23.49 9.99
CA PHE A 66 -8.11 24.04 8.83
C PHE A 66 -6.67 23.55 8.79
N GLU A 67 -6.01 23.47 9.95
CA GLU A 67 -4.70 22.81 10.07
C GLU A 67 -4.84 21.32 9.71
N ASN A 68 -5.88 20.64 10.19
CA ASN A 68 -6.11 19.23 9.89
C ASN A 68 -6.33 18.98 8.39
N MET A 69 -7.08 19.83 7.69
CA MET A 69 -7.22 19.72 6.23
C MET A 69 -5.85 19.73 5.53
N GLY A 70 -4.93 20.59 5.96
CA GLY A 70 -3.55 20.62 5.45
C GLY A 70 -2.80 19.31 5.74
N ALA A 71 -2.89 18.80 6.97
CA ALA A 71 -2.29 17.52 7.34
C ALA A 71 -2.86 16.34 6.52
N GLN A 72 -4.19 16.23 6.42
CA GLN A 72 -4.85 15.14 5.67
C GLN A 72 -4.49 15.15 4.18
N MET A 73 -4.36 16.33 3.56
CA MET A 73 -3.92 16.41 2.16
C MET A 73 -2.50 15.88 1.94
N VAL A 74 -1.58 16.09 2.89
CA VAL A 74 -0.20 15.56 2.79
C VAL A 74 -0.15 14.08 3.18
N LYS A 75 -1.00 13.64 4.13
CA LYS A 75 -1.19 12.21 4.43
C LYS A 75 -1.63 11.43 3.19
N GLU A 76 -2.51 12.01 2.38
CA GLU A 76 -2.93 11.42 1.10
C GLU A 76 -1.75 11.26 0.11
N VAL A 77 -0.79 12.19 0.09
CA VAL A 77 0.44 12.06 -0.71
C VAL A 77 1.25 10.83 -0.30
N ALA A 78 1.42 10.66 1.02
CA ALA A 78 2.15 9.52 1.58
C ALA A 78 1.45 8.20 1.23
N SER A 79 0.13 8.12 1.43
CA SER A 79 -0.67 6.94 1.10
C SER A 79 -0.60 6.58 -0.38
N GLN A 80 -0.83 7.54 -1.29
CA GLN A 80 -0.79 7.27 -2.74
C GLN A 80 0.59 6.80 -3.22
N THR A 81 1.66 7.31 -2.60
CA THR A 81 3.03 6.89 -2.94
C THR A 81 3.26 5.45 -2.47
N SER A 82 2.80 5.12 -1.26
CA SER A 82 2.83 3.75 -0.71
C SER A 82 2.05 2.78 -1.59
N ASP A 83 0.83 3.13 -1.98
CA ASP A 83 -0.05 2.24 -2.73
C ASP A 83 0.52 1.91 -4.13
N GLN A 84 1.20 2.88 -4.76
CA GLN A 84 1.73 2.69 -6.12
C GLN A 84 3.13 2.09 -6.16
N ALA A 85 3.98 2.38 -5.16
CA ALA A 85 5.39 2.05 -5.20
C ALA A 85 5.90 1.27 -3.98
N GLY A 86 5.13 1.20 -2.90
CA GLY A 86 5.48 0.48 -1.66
C GLY A 86 6.47 1.18 -0.73
N ASP A 87 7.04 2.31 -1.15
CA ASP A 87 8.04 3.08 -0.41
C ASP A 87 8.06 4.52 -0.94
N GLY A 88 8.82 5.42 -0.31
CA GLY A 88 9.01 6.81 -0.70
C GLY A 88 8.01 7.76 -0.07
N THR A 89 7.21 7.30 0.89
CA THR A 89 6.17 8.09 1.56
C THR A 89 6.74 9.32 2.27
N THR A 90 7.79 9.11 3.09
CA THR A 90 8.54 10.17 3.77
C THR A 90 9.17 11.14 2.77
N THR A 91 9.73 10.63 1.66
CA THR A 91 10.30 11.45 0.58
C THR A 91 9.24 12.32 -0.08
N ALA A 92 8.06 11.77 -0.36
CA ALA A 92 6.95 12.49 -0.95
C ALA A 92 6.41 13.57 -0.01
N THR A 93 6.32 13.29 1.29
CA THR A 93 5.95 14.27 2.33
C THR A 93 6.95 15.43 2.41
N VAL A 94 8.26 15.15 2.40
CA VAL A 94 9.31 16.18 2.41
C VAL A 94 9.27 17.05 1.15
N LEU A 95 9.08 16.44 -0.02
CA LEU A 95 8.92 17.17 -1.28
C LEU A 95 7.67 18.05 -1.26
N ALA A 96 6.53 17.52 -0.81
CA ALA A 96 5.28 18.27 -0.71
C ALA A 96 5.43 19.47 0.23
N GLN A 97 6.04 19.28 1.40
CA GLN A 97 6.33 20.35 2.35
C GLN A 97 7.17 21.46 1.69
N ALA A 98 8.23 21.11 0.96
CA ALA A 98 9.10 22.08 0.31
C ALA A 98 8.37 22.88 -0.79
N ILE A 99 7.60 22.19 -1.64
CA ILE A 99 6.82 22.82 -2.72
C ILE A 99 5.78 23.79 -2.14
N VAL A 100 5.04 23.36 -1.12
CA VAL A 100 3.97 24.19 -0.51
C VAL A 100 4.56 25.39 0.21
N ASN A 101 5.62 25.24 1.00
CA ASN A 101 6.25 26.36 1.70
C ASN A 101 6.75 27.44 0.74
N GLU A 102 7.47 27.04 -0.31
CA GLU A 102 8.03 27.99 -1.27
C GLU A 102 6.93 28.57 -2.19
N GLY A 103 5.97 27.75 -2.61
CA GLY A 103 4.84 28.20 -3.43
C GLY A 103 3.94 29.21 -2.74
N LEU A 104 3.59 29.00 -1.47
CA LEU A 104 2.76 29.94 -0.72
C LEU A 104 3.48 31.28 -0.45
N LYS A 105 4.81 31.28 -0.32
CA LYS A 105 5.61 32.52 -0.28
C LYS A 105 5.52 33.29 -1.60
N SER A 106 5.61 32.59 -2.74
CA SER A 106 5.45 33.20 -4.06
C SER A 106 4.05 33.77 -4.28
N VAL A 107 3.00 33.07 -3.83
CA VAL A 107 1.62 33.60 -3.87
C VAL A 107 1.49 34.84 -2.98
N ALA A 108 2.07 34.84 -1.79
CA ALA A 108 2.08 36.02 -0.92
C ALA A 108 2.84 37.21 -1.53
N ALA A 109 3.82 36.94 -2.40
CA ALA A 109 4.54 37.95 -3.19
C ALA A 109 3.75 38.46 -4.42
N GLY A 110 2.52 37.95 -4.65
CA GLY A 110 1.62 38.42 -5.72
C GLY A 110 1.71 37.65 -7.03
N MET A 111 2.47 36.55 -7.08
CA MET A 111 2.55 35.69 -8.27
C MET A 111 1.26 34.91 -8.50
N ASN A 112 0.92 34.64 -9.76
CA ASN A 112 -0.28 33.90 -10.13
C ASN A 112 -0.19 32.42 -9.71
N PRO A 113 -1.08 31.92 -8.81
CA PRO A 113 -1.03 30.53 -8.34
C PRO A 113 -1.15 29.48 -9.45
N MET A 114 -1.91 29.77 -10.50
CA MET A 114 -2.10 28.84 -11.63
C MET A 114 -0.84 28.72 -12.49
N ASP A 115 -0.13 29.83 -12.71
CA ASP A 115 1.14 29.79 -13.44
C ASP A 115 2.26 29.19 -12.61
N LEU A 116 2.30 29.44 -11.30
CA LEU A 116 3.19 28.71 -10.39
C LEU A 116 2.96 27.19 -10.51
N LYS A 117 1.69 26.75 -10.46
CA LYS A 117 1.35 25.34 -10.64
C LYS A 117 1.81 24.79 -12.00
N ARG A 118 1.55 25.50 -13.10
CA ARG A 118 2.01 25.06 -14.44
C ARG A 118 3.52 24.92 -14.52
N GLY A 119 4.27 25.85 -13.92
CA GLY A 119 5.72 25.78 -13.82
C GLY A 119 6.20 24.55 -13.01
N ILE A 120 5.58 24.30 -11.87
CA ILE A 120 5.86 23.12 -11.03
C ILE A 120 5.58 21.83 -11.81
N ASP A 121 4.42 21.71 -12.45
CA ASP A 121 4.03 20.53 -13.24
C ASP A 121 5.02 20.29 -14.39
N LYS A 122 5.45 21.35 -15.09
CA LYS A 122 6.44 21.29 -16.18
C LYS A 122 7.79 20.76 -15.68
N ALA A 123 8.27 21.26 -14.54
CA ALA A 123 9.51 20.81 -13.93
C ALA A 123 9.43 19.34 -13.46
N ILE A 124 8.32 18.93 -12.85
CA ILE A 124 8.12 17.56 -12.38
C ILE A 124 8.05 16.58 -13.55
N GLN A 125 7.32 16.92 -14.62
CA GLN A 125 7.26 16.08 -15.81
C GLN A 125 8.65 15.89 -16.43
N ALA A 126 9.43 16.97 -16.52
CA ALA A 126 10.81 16.90 -17.02
C ALA A 126 11.71 16.06 -16.09
N ALA A 127 11.60 16.23 -14.77
CA ALA A 127 12.35 15.47 -13.78
C ALA A 127 12.03 13.96 -13.84
N VAL A 128 10.75 13.59 -13.96
CA VAL A 128 10.33 12.18 -14.14
C VAL A 128 10.95 11.59 -15.41
N GLY A 129 10.99 12.35 -16.51
CA GLY A 129 11.66 11.94 -17.74
C GLY A 129 13.15 11.65 -17.53
N GLU A 130 13.84 12.48 -16.76
CA GLU A 130 15.26 12.28 -16.43
C GLU A 130 15.49 11.12 -15.46
N VAL A 131 14.62 10.90 -14.46
CA VAL A 131 14.69 9.74 -13.57
C VAL A 131 14.56 8.44 -14.36
N LYS A 132 13.62 8.38 -15.33
CA LYS A 132 13.49 7.22 -16.21
C LYS A 132 14.72 6.96 -17.07
N LYS A 133 15.37 8.02 -17.58
CA LYS A 133 16.62 7.89 -18.36
C LYS A 133 17.81 7.48 -17.49
N LEU A 134 17.82 7.88 -16.23
CA LEU A 134 18.86 7.52 -15.26
C LEU A 134 18.72 6.07 -14.76
N SER A 135 17.52 5.50 -14.87
CA SER A 135 17.22 4.15 -14.38
C SER A 135 18.07 3.10 -15.07
N SER A 136 18.61 2.18 -14.26
CA SER A 136 19.32 0.98 -14.72
C SER A 136 18.49 -0.27 -14.37
N PRO A 137 18.33 -1.23 -15.30
CA PRO A 137 17.53 -2.44 -15.03
C PRO A 137 18.04 -3.25 -13.83
N CYS A 138 17.13 -3.66 -12.94
CA CYS A 138 17.43 -4.55 -11.82
C CYS A 138 17.28 -6.02 -12.25
N LYS A 139 18.36 -6.59 -12.83
CA LYS A 139 18.30 -7.93 -13.44
C LYS A 139 18.80 -9.05 -12.54
N ASP A 140 19.81 -8.78 -11.74
CA ASP A 140 20.55 -9.81 -11.01
C ASP A 140 20.07 -9.91 -9.56
N SER A 141 20.07 -11.13 -8.99
CA SER A 141 19.63 -11.37 -7.61
C SER A 141 20.41 -10.55 -6.57
N SER A 142 21.67 -10.20 -6.86
CA SER A 142 22.46 -9.30 -6.00
C SER A 142 21.90 -7.88 -5.95
N ALA A 143 21.41 -7.34 -7.07
CA ALA A 143 20.80 -6.02 -7.10
C ALA A 143 19.42 -6.03 -6.41
N ILE A 144 18.66 -7.11 -6.60
CA ILE A 144 17.38 -7.35 -5.90
C ILE A 144 17.61 -7.40 -4.38
N ALA A 145 18.61 -8.16 -3.92
CA ALA A 145 18.96 -8.23 -2.50
C ALA A 145 19.37 -6.86 -1.95
N GLN A 146 20.17 -6.09 -2.70
CA GLN A 146 20.57 -4.73 -2.29
C GLN A 146 19.36 -3.81 -2.11
N VAL A 147 18.42 -3.78 -3.06
CA VAL A 147 17.17 -3.00 -2.91
C VAL A 147 16.42 -3.44 -1.66
N GLY A 148 16.21 -4.75 -1.50
CA GLY A 148 15.52 -5.30 -0.33
C GLY A 148 16.20 -4.92 0.99
N SER A 149 17.53 -4.97 1.06
CA SER A 149 18.28 -4.60 2.27
C SER A 149 18.16 -3.12 2.61
N ILE A 150 18.25 -2.23 1.63
CA ILE A 150 18.15 -0.77 1.87
C ILE A 150 16.76 -0.42 2.38
N SER A 151 15.72 -0.90 1.69
CA SER A 151 14.32 -0.71 2.11
C SER A 151 14.05 -1.37 3.46
N ALA A 152 14.78 -2.43 3.80
CA ALA A 152 14.74 -3.05 5.12
C ALA A 152 15.65 -2.38 6.18
N ASN A 153 15.92 -1.07 6.05
CA ASN A 153 16.76 -0.30 6.98
C ASN A 153 18.19 -0.86 7.16
N GLY A 154 18.75 -1.45 6.10
CA GLY A 154 20.09 -2.06 6.10
C GLY A 154 20.13 -3.52 6.56
N ASP A 155 18.97 -4.19 6.73
CA ASP A 155 18.93 -5.61 7.10
C ASP A 155 19.25 -6.50 5.89
N THR A 156 20.45 -7.07 5.87
CA THR A 156 20.91 -7.94 4.78
C THR A 156 20.14 -9.25 4.70
N ASN A 157 19.72 -9.80 5.84
CA ASN A 157 18.97 -11.07 5.86
C ASN A 157 17.61 -10.93 5.19
N VAL A 158 16.96 -9.75 5.34
CA VAL A 158 15.69 -9.44 4.67
C VAL A 158 15.89 -9.30 3.16
N GLY A 159 16.95 -8.62 2.72
CA GLY A 159 17.26 -8.52 1.29
C GLY A 159 17.54 -9.88 0.64
N GLU A 160 18.33 -10.71 1.30
CA GLU A 160 18.69 -12.05 0.83
C GLU A 160 17.47 -12.98 0.71
N ILE A 161 16.61 -13.03 1.73
CA ILE A 161 15.43 -13.92 1.70
C ILE A 161 14.40 -13.46 0.65
N ILE A 162 14.28 -12.15 0.40
CA ILE A 162 13.43 -11.62 -0.68
C ILE A 162 14.00 -12.01 -2.04
N ALA A 163 15.32 -11.90 -2.23
CA ALA A 163 15.96 -12.30 -3.48
C ALA A 163 15.79 -13.80 -3.73
N GLU A 164 15.97 -14.64 -2.70
CA GLU A 164 15.73 -16.09 -2.80
C GLU A 164 14.27 -16.41 -3.14
N ALA A 165 13.31 -15.71 -2.52
CA ALA A 165 11.89 -15.86 -2.81
C ALA A 165 11.59 -15.53 -4.28
N MET A 166 12.07 -14.38 -4.78
CA MET A 166 11.89 -13.98 -6.18
C MET A 166 12.57 -14.94 -7.17
N ASP A 167 13.69 -15.54 -6.80
CA ASP A 167 14.36 -16.54 -7.64
C ASP A 167 13.55 -17.86 -7.70
N LYS A 168 12.88 -18.25 -6.61
CA LYS A 168 12.05 -19.48 -6.57
C LYS A 168 10.73 -19.33 -7.32
N VAL A 169 9.97 -18.26 -7.09
CA VAL A 169 8.63 -18.06 -7.71
C VAL A 169 8.67 -17.25 -9.01
N GLY A 170 9.85 -16.73 -9.36
CA GLY A 170 10.03 -15.82 -10.47
C GLY A 170 9.73 -14.36 -10.10
N LYS A 171 10.18 -13.44 -10.95
CA LYS A 171 10.07 -11.99 -10.74
C LYS A 171 8.62 -11.48 -10.66
N GLU A 172 7.72 -12.14 -11.37
CA GLU A 172 6.28 -11.87 -11.37
C GLU A 172 5.51 -12.81 -10.41
N GLY A 173 6.23 -13.63 -9.65
CA GLY A 173 5.67 -14.58 -8.70
C GLY A 173 5.03 -13.91 -7.49
N VAL A 174 4.11 -14.63 -6.87
CA VAL A 174 3.41 -14.17 -5.67
C VAL A 174 4.28 -14.46 -4.45
N ILE A 175 4.57 -13.43 -3.68
CA ILE A 175 5.32 -13.52 -2.42
C ILE A 175 4.43 -12.93 -1.33
N THR A 176 4.24 -13.67 -0.23
CA THR A 176 3.49 -13.24 0.95
C THR A 176 4.39 -13.27 2.18
N VAL A 177 4.04 -12.46 3.19
CA VAL A 177 4.81 -12.37 4.43
C VAL A 177 3.92 -12.74 5.61
N GLU A 178 4.37 -13.70 6.41
CA GLU A 178 3.67 -14.24 7.57
C GLU A 178 4.48 -14.10 8.87
N GLU A 179 3.79 -14.25 9.99
CA GLU A 179 4.43 -14.31 11.31
C GLU A 179 4.97 -15.73 11.51
N GLY A 180 6.28 -15.84 11.72
CA GLY A 180 6.95 -17.10 12.07
C GLY A 180 6.86 -17.39 13.56
N SER A 181 6.95 -18.66 13.91
CA SER A 181 7.00 -19.13 15.30
C SER A 181 8.43 -19.19 15.86
N GLY A 182 9.44 -19.10 14.99
CA GLY A 182 10.86 -19.16 15.33
C GLY A 182 11.52 -17.78 15.48
N ILE A 183 12.81 -17.82 15.82
CA ILE A 183 13.67 -16.61 15.89
C ILE A 183 14.23 -16.27 14.50
N GLU A 184 14.47 -17.28 13.66
CA GLU A 184 15.02 -17.11 12.32
C GLU A 184 13.91 -16.92 11.28
N ASN A 185 14.24 -16.23 10.19
CA ASN A 185 13.32 -16.10 9.05
C ASN A 185 13.33 -17.41 8.25
N GLU A 186 12.18 -17.85 7.77
CA GLU A 186 12.03 -19.04 6.94
C GLU A 186 11.37 -18.68 5.61
N LEU A 187 11.76 -19.37 4.53
CA LEU A 187 11.16 -19.23 3.21
C LEU A 187 10.60 -20.58 2.76
N ASP A 188 9.27 -20.66 2.67
CA ASP A 188 8.58 -21.80 2.10
C ASP A 188 7.98 -21.44 0.74
N VAL A 189 7.92 -22.40 -0.17
CA VAL A 189 7.16 -22.27 -1.42
C VAL A 189 6.01 -23.27 -1.34
N VAL A 190 4.80 -22.74 -1.35
CA VAL A 190 3.56 -23.52 -1.23
C VAL A 190 2.75 -23.40 -2.51
N GLU A 191 1.84 -24.35 -2.72
CA GLU A 191 0.90 -24.29 -3.84
C GLU A 191 -0.15 -23.22 -3.54
N GLY A 192 -0.25 -22.22 -4.42
CA GLY A 192 -1.16 -21.09 -4.24
C GLY A 192 -1.32 -20.28 -5.51
N MET A 193 -2.20 -19.27 -5.49
CA MET A 193 -2.41 -18.38 -6.64
C MET A 193 -2.94 -17.00 -6.23
N GLN A 194 -2.70 -16.00 -7.08
CA GLN A 194 -3.30 -14.67 -6.97
C GLN A 194 -4.09 -14.31 -8.24
N PHE A 195 -5.23 -13.64 -8.06
CA PHE A 195 -6.03 -13.10 -9.16
C PHE A 195 -6.66 -11.75 -8.82
N ASP A 196 -6.94 -10.97 -9.87
CA ASP A 196 -7.20 -9.52 -9.80
C ASP A 196 -8.69 -9.25 -9.53
N ARG A 197 -9.19 -9.80 -8.43
CA ARG A 197 -10.54 -9.54 -7.89
C ARG A 197 -10.46 -9.37 -6.39
N GLY A 198 -10.67 -8.15 -5.91
CA GLY A 198 -10.73 -7.82 -4.48
C GLY A 198 -12.09 -8.08 -3.83
N TYR A 199 -12.21 -7.68 -2.57
CA TYR A 199 -13.47 -7.78 -1.82
C TYR A 199 -14.59 -6.95 -2.46
N LEU A 200 -15.83 -7.46 -2.42
CA LEU A 200 -17.01 -6.74 -2.91
C LEU A 200 -17.45 -5.59 -1.99
N SER A 201 -17.09 -5.66 -0.70
CA SER A 201 -17.47 -4.67 0.29
C SER A 201 -16.31 -4.41 1.27
N PRO A 202 -15.94 -3.15 1.53
CA PRO A 202 -14.95 -2.80 2.55
C PRO A 202 -15.35 -3.26 3.97
N TYR A 203 -16.63 -3.56 4.20
CA TYR A 203 -17.12 -4.06 5.48
C TYR A 203 -16.71 -5.52 5.78
N PHE A 204 -16.05 -6.21 4.84
CA PHE A 204 -15.40 -7.48 5.12
C PHE A 204 -14.02 -7.33 5.76
N ILE A 205 -13.42 -6.15 5.74
CA ILE A 205 -12.08 -5.88 6.27
C ILE A 205 -12.03 -6.24 7.75
N ASN A 206 -11.12 -7.16 8.10
CA ASN A 206 -10.82 -7.56 9.47
C ASN A 206 -9.42 -7.14 9.91
N ASN A 207 -8.62 -6.59 9.00
CA ASN A 207 -7.34 -5.94 9.29
C ASN A 207 -7.39 -4.49 8.79
N GLN A 208 -7.68 -3.57 9.71
CA GLN A 208 -7.86 -2.15 9.38
C GLN A 208 -6.54 -1.45 9.00
N ASP A 209 -5.40 -1.92 9.50
CA ASP A 209 -4.10 -1.28 9.25
C ASP A 209 -3.69 -1.40 7.78
N LYS A 210 -3.95 -2.58 7.20
CA LYS A 210 -3.64 -2.93 5.80
C LYS A 210 -4.83 -2.82 4.86
N MET A 211 -6.01 -2.48 5.39
CA MET A 211 -7.25 -2.40 4.62
C MET A 211 -7.53 -3.69 3.81
N ASN A 212 -7.33 -4.85 4.44
CA ASN A 212 -7.51 -6.15 3.80
C ASN A 212 -8.33 -7.12 4.65
N VAL A 213 -8.79 -8.19 4.01
CA VAL A 213 -9.44 -9.34 4.64
C VAL A 213 -8.43 -10.47 4.70
N ALA A 214 -8.10 -10.94 5.91
CA ALA A 214 -7.26 -12.12 6.11
C ALA A 214 -8.11 -13.25 6.73
N LEU A 215 -8.29 -14.34 6.00
CA LEU A 215 -9.00 -15.53 6.46
C LEU A 215 -8.00 -16.65 6.69
N GLU A 216 -7.94 -17.15 7.93
CA GLU A 216 -7.15 -18.33 8.31
C GLU A 216 -8.03 -19.59 8.21
N ASP A 217 -7.47 -20.64 7.63
CA ASP A 217 -8.11 -21.92 7.32
C ASP A 217 -9.54 -21.78 6.74
N PRO A 218 -9.81 -20.95 5.71
CA PRO A 218 -11.17 -20.78 5.20
C PRO A 218 -11.64 -21.98 4.37
N PHE A 219 -12.96 -22.17 4.35
CA PHE A 219 -13.64 -22.86 3.26
C PHE A 219 -13.81 -21.92 2.07
N ILE A 220 -13.82 -22.48 0.85
CA ILE A 220 -13.89 -21.73 -0.40
C ILE A 220 -15.05 -22.27 -1.24
N LEU A 221 -16.11 -21.46 -1.38
CA LEU A 221 -17.23 -21.73 -2.27
C LEU A 221 -16.92 -21.17 -3.67
N LEU A 222 -17.03 -22.02 -4.68
CA LEU A 222 -16.86 -21.67 -6.09
C LEU A 222 -18.20 -21.83 -6.80
N PHE A 223 -18.78 -20.72 -7.27
CA PHE A 223 -20.07 -20.72 -7.95
C PHE A 223 -19.98 -20.03 -9.31
N ASP A 224 -20.51 -20.66 -10.36
CA ASP A 224 -20.32 -20.16 -11.73
C ASP A 224 -21.29 -19.02 -12.15
N LYS A 225 -22.34 -18.80 -11.35
CA LYS A 225 -23.40 -17.81 -11.54
C LYS A 225 -23.41 -16.72 -10.46
N LYS A 226 -24.36 -15.79 -10.58
CA LYS A 226 -24.59 -14.72 -9.62
C LYS A 226 -25.39 -15.20 -8.41
N ILE A 227 -25.07 -14.64 -7.25
CA ILE A 227 -25.81 -14.86 -5.99
C ILE A 227 -26.52 -13.57 -5.62
N SER A 228 -27.84 -13.52 -5.86
CA SER A 228 -28.70 -12.39 -5.49
C SER A 228 -29.60 -12.68 -4.30
N ASN A 229 -29.91 -13.96 -4.04
CA ASN A 229 -30.80 -14.43 -3.00
C ASN A 229 -30.01 -15.13 -1.89
N ILE A 230 -30.18 -14.69 -0.64
CA ILE A 230 -29.49 -15.28 0.51
C ILE A 230 -30.04 -16.66 0.88
N LYS A 231 -31.32 -16.95 0.57
CA LYS A 231 -31.98 -18.20 0.99
C LYS A 231 -31.24 -19.44 0.51
N ASP A 232 -30.70 -19.37 -0.69
CA ASP A 232 -29.98 -20.47 -1.35
C ASP A 232 -28.64 -20.77 -0.64
N LEU A 233 -28.10 -19.80 0.11
CA LEU A 233 -26.86 -19.94 0.89
C LEU A 233 -27.09 -20.28 2.36
N ILE A 234 -28.30 -20.11 2.92
CA ILE A 234 -28.56 -20.32 4.36
C ILE A 234 -28.10 -21.71 4.83
N PRO A 235 -28.45 -22.83 4.15
CA PRO A 235 -28.03 -24.15 4.60
C PRO A 235 -26.51 -24.30 4.69
N LEU A 236 -25.79 -23.74 3.71
CA LEU A 236 -24.33 -23.78 3.67
C LEU A 236 -23.72 -22.89 4.76
N LEU A 237 -24.24 -21.69 4.96
CA LEU A 237 -23.74 -20.77 6.00
C LEU A 237 -23.92 -21.36 7.40
N GLU A 238 -25.03 -22.06 7.67
CA GLU A 238 -25.25 -22.75 8.94
C GLU A 238 -24.22 -23.87 9.18
N THR A 239 -23.89 -24.64 8.15
CA THR A 239 -22.92 -25.74 8.27
C THR A 239 -21.50 -25.22 8.46
N VAL A 240 -21.10 -24.19 7.71
CA VAL A 240 -19.81 -23.48 7.89
C VAL A 240 -19.71 -22.88 9.30
N ALA A 241 -20.76 -22.20 9.77
CA ALA A 241 -20.77 -21.59 11.10
C ALA A 241 -20.62 -22.63 12.21
N LYS A 242 -21.26 -23.81 12.07
CA LYS A 242 -21.07 -24.95 12.98
C LYS A 242 -19.65 -25.50 12.98
N ALA A 243 -18.97 -25.46 11.83
CA ALA A 243 -17.56 -25.85 11.73
C ALA A 243 -16.59 -24.80 12.32
N GLY A 244 -17.07 -23.58 12.63
CA GLY A 244 -16.27 -22.52 13.23
C GLY A 244 -15.21 -21.91 12.31
N ARG A 245 -15.24 -22.24 11.01
CA ARG A 245 -14.28 -21.78 10.00
C ARG A 245 -14.86 -20.60 9.21
N ALA A 246 -13.99 -19.79 8.62
CA ALA A 246 -14.41 -18.72 7.72
C ALA A 246 -14.83 -19.27 6.36
N LEU A 247 -15.63 -18.51 5.60
CA LEU A 247 -16.02 -18.82 4.23
C LEU A 247 -15.60 -17.70 3.27
N LEU A 248 -14.91 -18.08 2.21
CA LEU A 248 -14.71 -17.26 1.04
C LEU A 248 -15.73 -17.67 -0.04
N ILE A 249 -16.43 -16.69 -0.60
CA ILE A 249 -17.35 -16.88 -1.72
C ILE A 249 -16.72 -16.28 -2.98
N ILE A 250 -16.49 -17.12 -3.99
CA ILE A 250 -16.06 -16.72 -5.33
C ILE A 250 -17.18 -17.06 -6.30
N ALA A 251 -17.88 -16.05 -6.78
CA ALA A 251 -19.05 -16.19 -7.67
C ALA A 251 -18.94 -15.26 -8.89
N GLU A 252 -19.78 -15.41 -9.92
CA GLU A 252 -19.84 -14.39 -10.99
C GLU A 252 -20.06 -12.98 -10.41
N ASP A 253 -20.99 -12.89 -9.47
CA ASP A 253 -21.24 -11.70 -8.66
C ASP A 253 -21.98 -12.08 -7.37
N VAL A 254 -21.85 -11.26 -6.32
CA VAL A 254 -22.71 -11.34 -5.13
C VAL A 254 -23.34 -9.97 -4.94
N GLU A 255 -24.66 -9.89 -5.13
CA GLU A 255 -25.37 -8.61 -5.25
C GLU A 255 -26.68 -8.58 -4.45
N GLY A 256 -27.27 -7.39 -4.36
CA GLY A 256 -28.59 -7.18 -3.75
C GLY A 256 -28.68 -7.60 -2.29
N GLU A 257 -29.75 -8.34 -1.97
CA GLU A 257 -30.07 -8.78 -0.61
C GLU A 257 -29.00 -9.74 -0.04
N ALA A 258 -28.43 -10.59 -0.89
CA ALA A 258 -27.38 -11.52 -0.47
C ALA A 258 -26.16 -10.78 0.08
N LEU A 259 -25.63 -9.81 -0.66
CA LEU A 259 -24.46 -9.04 -0.23
C LEU A 259 -24.74 -8.25 1.06
N ALA A 260 -25.89 -7.56 1.13
CA ALA A 260 -26.26 -6.78 2.30
C ALA A 260 -26.36 -7.65 3.57
N THR A 261 -26.95 -8.84 3.43
CA THR A 261 -27.13 -9.78 4.53
C THR A 261 -25.80 -10.37 4.99
N LEU A 262 -24.91 -10.72 4.07
CA LEU A 262 -23.56 -11.20 4.39
C LEU A 262 -22.76 -10.14 5.14
N VAL A 263 -22.80 -8.89 4.68
CA VAL A 263 -22.11 -7.77 5.32
C VAL A 263 -22.60 -7.55 6.75
N VAL A 264 -23.92 -7.43 6.95
CA VAL A 264 -24.49 -7.17 8.29
C VAL A 264 -24.18 -8.30 9.26
N ASN A 265 -24.27 -9.56 8.82
CA ASN A 265 -23.97 -10.70 9.69
C ASN A 265 -22.47 -10.87 9.96
N ASN A 266 -21.60 -10.53 9.01
CA ASN A 266 -20.15 -10.48 9.22
C ASN A 266 -19.77 -9.42 10.25
N MET A 267 -20.32 -8.21 10.13
CA MET A 267 -20.11 -7.13 11.10
C MET A 267 -20.60 -7.48 12.52
N ARG A 268 -21.64 -8.31 12.63
CA ARG A 268 -22.15 -8.80 13.92
C ARG A 268 -21.39 -10.01 14.46
N GLY A 269 -20.40 -10.53 13.71
CA GLY A 269 -19.63 -11.72 14.08
C GLY A 269 -20.43 -13.02 14.04
N ILE A 270 -21.60 -13.05 13.40
CA ILE A 270 -22.48 -14.23 13.31
C ILE A 270 -21.88 -15.25 12.33
N VAL A 271 -21.33 -14.76 11.22
CA VAL A 271 -20.59 -15.55 10.23
C VAL A 271 -19.28 -14.83 9.93
N LYS A 272 -18.20 -15.59 9.70
CA LYS A 272 -16.94 -15.03 9.19
C LYS A 272 -16.91 -15.26 7.69
N VAL A 273 -17.25 -14.24 6.90
CA VAL A 273 -17.43 -14.40 5.45
C VAL A 273 -16.81 -13.25 4.68
N ALA A 274 -16.24 -13.57 3.53
CA ALA A 274 -15.81 -12.61 2.53
C ALA A 274 -16.28 -13.05 1.15
N ALA A 275 -16.48 -12.09 0.24
CA ALA A 275 -16.89 -12.38 -1.12
C ALA A 275 -16.11 -11.54 -2.13
N CYS A 276 -15.69 -12.18 -3.22
CA CYS A 276 -15.10 -11.54 -4.40
C CYS A 276 -15.73 -12.10 -5.68
N LYS A 277 -15.57 -11.36 -6.79
CA LYS A 277 -16.01 -11.89 -8.10
C LYS A 277 -15.01 -12.93 -8.60
N ALA A 278 -15.50 -13.86 -9.39
CA ALA A 278 -14.66 -14.81 -10.10
C ALA A 278 -13.77 -14.08 -11.13
N PRO A 279 -12.52 -14.53 -11.32
CA PRO A 279 -11.63 -13.96 -12.32
C PRO A 279 -12.06 -14.37 -13.73
N GLY A 280 -11.79 -13.51 -14.71
CA GLY A 280 -12.17 -13.74 -16.11
C GLY A 280 -13.65 -13.51 -16.43
N PHE A 281 -14.05 -13.86 -17.64
CA PHE A 281 -15.40 -13.74 -18.18
C PHE A 281 -15.72 -14.91 -19.10
N GLY A 282 -17.00 -15.27 -19.25
CA GLY A 282 -17.45 -16.35 -20.14
C GLY A 282 -16.76 -17.69 -19.84
N ASP A 283 -16.34 -18.41 -20.88
CA ASP A 283 -15.68 -19.72 -20.74
C ASP A 283 -14.35 -19.65 -19.98
N ARG A 284 -13.66 -18.50 -20.04
CA ARG A 284 -12.44 -18.31 -19.26
C ARG A 284 -12.72 -18.27 -17.76
N ARG A 285 -13.84 -17.67 -17.35
CA ARG A 285 -14.26 -17.67 -15.95
C ARG A 285 -14.48 -19.10 -15.45
N LYS A 286 -15.18 -19.92 -16.23
CA LYS A 286 -15.39 -21.34 -15.91
C LYS A 286 -14.07 -22.08 -15.79
N ALA A 287 -13.17 -21.90 -16.75
CA ALA A 287 -11.85 -22.54 -16.74
C ALA A 287 -10.97 -22.11 -15.56
N MET A 288 -11.02 -20.83 -15.17
CA MET A 288 -10.28 -20.31 -14.00
C MET A 288 -10.91 -20.72 -12.67
N LEU A 289 -12.25 -20.83 -12.58
CA LEU A 289 -12.90 -21.40 -11.40
C LEU A 289 -12.51 -22.87 -11.21
N GLU A 290 -12.41 -23.63 -12.29
CA GLU A 290 -11.92 -25.01 -12.24
C GLU A 290 -10.45 -25.09 -11.79
N ASP A 291 -9.61 -24.14 -12.22
CA ASP A 291 -8.22 -24.06 -11.75
C ASP A 291 -8.15 -23.80 -10.23
N ILE A 292 -9.00 -22.89 -9.72
CA ILE A 292 -9.11 -22.63 -8.27
C ILE A 292 -9.65 -23.86 -7.54
N ALA A 293 -10.63 -24.56 -8.12
CA ALA A 293 -11.20 -25.79 -7.54
C ALA A 293 -10.12 -26.86 -7.38
N ILE A 294 -9.33 -27.09 -8.42
CA ILE A 294 -8.22 -28.07 -8.40
C ILE A 294 -7.15 -27.66 -7.39
N LEU A 295 -6.77 -26.38 -7.33
CA LEU A 295 -5.80 -25.86 -6.37
C LEU A 295 -6.25 -26.03 -4.92
N THR A 296 -7.55 -25.83 -4.65
CA THR A 296 -8.10 -25.82 -3.29
C THR A 296 -8.74 -27.15 -2.89
N GLY A 297 -8.80 -28.12 -3.80
CA GLY A 297 -9.47 -29.41 -3.59
C GLY A 297 -10.99 -29.34 -3.53
N GLY A 298 -11.60 -28.25 -4.03
CA GLY A 298 -13.06 -28.06 -4.06
C GLY A 298 -13.70 -28.47 -5.40
N LYS A 299 -14.99 -28.20 -5.53
CA LYS A 299 -15.75 -28.35 -6.78
C LYS A 299 -16.40 -27.04 -7.19
N VAL A 300 -16.47 -26.78 -8.49
CA VAL A 300 -17.26 -25.65 -9.02
C VAL A 300 -18.73 -26.04 -9.01
N ILE A 301 -19.53 -25.31 -8.23
CA ILE A 301 -20.98 -25.47 -8.18
C ILE A 301 -21.56 -24.79 -9.42
N SER A 302 -22.12 -25.60 -10.33
CA SER A 302 -22.74 -25.15 -11.56
C SER A 302 -24.00 -25.96 -11.84
N GLU A 303 -25.05 -25.26 -12.29
CA GLU A 303 -26.29 -25.90 -12.72
C GLU A 303 -26.08 -26.80 -13.96
N GLU A 304 -25.05 -26.54 -14.78
CA GLU A 304 -24.75 -27.34 -15.98
C GLU A 304 -24.32 -28.77 -15.64
N VAL A 305 -23.72 -28.96 -14.47
CA VAL A 305 -23.32 -30.29 -13.94
C VAL A 305 -24.33 -30.84 -12.93
N GLY A 306 -25.49 -30.18 -12.78
CA GLY A 306 -26.58 -30.62 -11.90
C GLY A 306 -26.39 -30.32 -10.42
N LEU A 307 -25.48 -29.41 -10.06
CA LEU A 307 -25.25 -28.97 -8.68
C LEU A 307 -26.00 -27.67 -8.38
N SER A 308 -26.46 -27.49 -7.14
CA SER A 308 -27.13 -26.27 -6.67
C SER A 308 -26.56 -25.80 -5.33
N LEU A 309 -26.66 -24.49 -5.05
CA LEU A 309 -26.24 -23.91 -3.77
C LEU A 309 -26.97 -24.52 -2.58
N GLU A 310 -28.27 -24.81 -2.74
CA GLU A 310 -29.12 -25.40 -1.70
C GLU A 310 -28.67 -26.81 -1.27
N THR A 311 -28.09 -27.56 -2.20
CA THR A 311 -27.65 -28.96 -2.00
C THR A 311 -26.15 -29.09 -1.76
N THR A 312 -25.43 -27.97 -1.76
CA THR A 312 -23.97 -27.94 -1.58
C THR A 312 -23.61 -28.36 -0.16
N SER A 313 -22.64 -29.26 -0.04
CA SER A 313 -22.10 -29.74 1.24
C SER A 313 -20.72 -29.15 1.52
N ILE A 314 -20.23 -29.30 2.75
CA ILE A 314 -18.86 -28.89 3.12
C ILE A 314 -17.81 -29.63 2.28
N GLU A 315 -18.10 -30.87 1.86
CA GLU A 315 -17.19 -31.70 1.05
C GLU A 315 -17.00 -31.19 -0.38
N ASP A 316 -17.90 -30.32 -0.84
CA ASP A 316 -17.80 -29.68 -2.16
C ASP A 316 -17.00 -28.36 -2.09
N LEU A 317 -16.74 -27.84 -0.90
CA LEU A 317 -15.97 -26.61 -0.69
C LEU A 317 -14.48 -26.88 -0.81
N GLY A 318 -13.76 -25.94 -1.43
CA GLY A 318 -12.31 -25.90 -1.36
C GLY A 318 -11.83 -25.52 0.02
N SER A 319 -10.54 -25.74 0.27
CA SER A 319 -9.86 -25.32 1.49
C SER A 319 -8.49 -24.77 1.15
N ALA A 320 -8.03 -23.82 1.95
CA ALA A 320 -6.66 -23.31 1.92
C ALA A 320 -6.22 -22.99 3.35
N LYS A 321 -4.92 -22.90 3.58
CA LYS A 321 -4.39 -22.47 4.89
C LYS A 321 -4.68 -21.00 5.16
N LYS A 322 -4.57 -20.15 4.13
CA LYS A 322 -4.85 -18.72 4.25
C LYS A 322 -5.36 -18.12 2.95
N VAL A 323 -6.28 -17.16 3.06
CA VAL A 323 -6.69 -16.30 1.95
C VAL A 323 -6.61 -14.84 2.36
N VAL A 324 -6.02 -14.01 1.51
CA VAL A 324 -5.95 -12.56 1.70
C VAL A 324 -6.67 -11.85 0.54
N LEU A 325 -7.60 -10.95 0.85
CA LEU A 325 -8.29 -10.10 -0.12
C LEU A 325 -7.98 -8.64 0.17
N ASP A 326 -7.46 -7.93 -0.81
CA ASP A 326 -7.40 -6.47 -0.79
C ASP A 326 -8.49 -5.88 -1.70
N LYS A 327 -8.41 -4.59 -2.01
CA LYS A 327 -9.39 -3.89 -2.85
C LYS A 327 -9.39 -4.40 -4.30
N GLU A 328 -8.25 -4.88 -4.79
CA GLU A 328 -8.00 -5.22 -6.18
C GLU A 328 -7.75 -6.72 -6.41
N ASN A 329 -7.17 -7.42 -5.42
CA ASN A 329 -6.67 -8.79 -5.55
C ASN A 329 -7.21 -9.73 -4.47
N THR A 330 -7.22 -11.03 -4.82
CA THR A 330 -7.37 -12.15 -3.88
C THR A 330 -6.18 -13.10 -4.04
N THR A 331 -5.56 -13.48 -2.94
CA THR A 331 -4.43 -14.41 -2.87
C THR A 331 -4.81 -15.62 -2.03
N ILE A 332 -4.68 -16.82 -2.59
CA ILE A 332 -4.89 -18.11 -1.93
C ILE A 332 -3.52 -18.72 -1.66
N VAL A 333 -3.25 -19.03 -0.39
CA VAL A 333 -1.96 -19.57 0.07
C VAL A 333 -2.17 -20.98 0.62
N ASP A 334 -1.37 -21.92 0.12
CA ASP A 334 -1.35 -23.32 0.55
C ASP A 334 -2.74 -23.98 0.40
N GLY A 335 -3.16 -24.13 -0.86
CA GLY A 335 -4.42 -24.78 -1.22
C GLY A 335 -4.41 -26.28 -0.92
N ALA A 336 -5.53 -26.83 -0.47
CA ALA A 336 -5.64 -28.24 -0.08
C ALA A 336 -5.70 -29.24 -1.26
N GLY A 337 -5.51 -28.76 -2.49
CA GLY A 337 -5.46 -29.59 -3.70
C GLY A 337 -4.25 -30.52 -3.71
N THR A 338 -4.40 -31.71 -4.31
CA THR A 338 -3.27 -32.64 -4.41
C THR A 338 -2.32 -32.25 -5.53
N GLN A 339 -1.02 -32.37 -5.30
CA GLN A 339 0.01 -32.04 -6.30
C GLN A 339 -0.17 -32.79 -7.63
N GLN A 340 -0.72 -34.02 -7.59
CA GLN A 340 -1.02 -34.79 -8.79
C GLN A 340 -2.14 -34.15 -9.63
N MET A 341 -3.19 -33.63 -8.99
CA MET A 341 -4.28 -32.95 -9.68
C MET A 341 -3.80 -31.62 -10.28
N ILE A 342 -3.00 -30.85 -9.53
CA ILE A 342 -2.44 -29.58 -9.98
C ILE A 342 -1.50 -29.79 -11.17
N SER A 343 -0.54 -30.72 -11.06
CA SER A 343 0.39 -31.04 -12.16
C SER A 343 -0.32 -31.58 -13.40
N GLY A 344 -1.32 -32.44 -13.21
CA GLY A 344 -2.17 -32.91 -14.31
C GLY A 344 -2.90 -31.77 -15.00
N ARG A 345 -3.44 -30.81 -14.24
CA ARG A 345 -4.08 -29.62 -14.80
C ARG A 345 -3.12 -28.71 -15.55
N VAL A 346 -1.93 -28.47 -15.01
CA VAL A 346 -0.87 -27.70 -15.67
C VAL A 346 -0.48 -28.36 -17.00
N GLN A 347 -0.36 -29.68 -17.05
CA GLN A 347 -0.05 -30.40 -18.28
C GLN A 347 -1.17 -30.26 -19.33
N GLN A 348 -2.44 -30.36 -18.92
CA GLN A 348 -3.57 -30.13 -19.82
C GLN A 348 -3.52 -28.73 -20.46
N ILE A 349 -3.25 -27.69 -19.66
CA ILE A 349 -3.17 -26.32 -20.16
C ILE A 349 -1.96 -26.13 -21.08
N ARG A 350 -0.82 -26.78 -20.80
CA ARG A 350 0.35 -26.79 -21.70
C ARG A 350 0.05 -27.42 -23.05
N THR A 351 -0.71 -28.50 -23.11
CA THR A 351 -1.15 -29.08 -24.38
C THR A 351 -2.08 -28.12 -25.14
N GLN A 352 -3.00 -27.44 -24.45
CA GLN A 352 -3.86 -26.41 -25.07
C GLN A 352 -3.05 -25.24 -25.66
N ILE A 353 -1.91 -24.88 -25.04
CA ILE A 353 -0.98 -23.86 -25.54
C ILE A 353 -0.35 -24.25 -26.88
N GLU A 354 -0.02 -25.54 -27.04
CA GLU A 354 0.59 -26.07 -28.28
C GLU A 354 -0.45 -26.20 -29.40
N GLU A 355 -1.70 -26.52 -29.05
CA GLU A 355 -2.80 -26.70 -30.00
C GLU A 355 -3.39 -25.37 -30.50
N THR A 356 -3.27 -24.28 -29.72
CA THR A 356 -3.84 -22.99 -30.12
C THR A 356 -2.99 -22.25 -31.16
N SER A 357 -3.66 -21.81 -32.22
CA SER A 357 -3.09 -20.93 -33.25
C SER A 357 -3.25 -19.44 -32.93
N SER A 358 -3.94 -19.10 -31.83
CA SER A 358 -4.21 -17.73 -31.40
C SER A 358 -3.16 -17.28 -30.40
N ASP A 359 -2.35 -16.27 -30.74
CA ASP A 359 -1.34 -15.72 -29.83
C ASP A 359 -1.97 -15.13 -28.56
N TYR A 360 -3.16 -14.56 -28.68
CA TYR A 360 -3.93 -14.06 -27.53
C TYR A 360 -4.35 -15.17 -26.57
N ASP A 361 -4.80 -16.32 -27.08
CA ASP A 361 -5.15 -17.45 -26.22
C ASP A 361 -3.91 -18.11 -25.63
N ARG A 362 -2.82 -18.16 -26.40
CA ARG A 362 -1.52 -18.65 -25.92
C ARG A 362 -1.04 -17.85 -24.70
N GLU A 363 -1.01 -16.53 -24.79
CA GLU A 363 -0.64 -15.64 -23.69
C GLU A 363 -1.51 -15.89 -22.45
N LYS A 364 -2.83 -16.03 -22.65
CA LYS A 364 -3.79 -16.20 -21.54
C LYS A 364 -3.74 -17.59 -20.91
N LEU A 365 -3.43 -18.62 -21.68
CA LEU A 365 -3.16 -19.96 -21.14
C LEU A 365 -1.82 -19.99 -20.40
N GLN A 366 -0.80 -19.28 -20.88
CA GLN A 366 0.49 -19.13 -20.19
C GLN A 366 0.33 -18.44 -18.84
N GLU A 367 -0.48 -17.39 -18.75
CA GLU A 367 -0.83 -16.74 -17.47
C GLU A 367 -1.45 -17.73 -16.47
N ARG A 368 -2.36 -18.59 -16.92
CA ARG A 368 -2.98 -19.62 -16.08
C ARG A 368 -1.97 -20.65 -15.60
N VAL A 369 -1.08 -21.12 -16.49
CA VAL A 369 0.01 -22.03 -16.11
C VAL A 369 0.93 -21.38 -15.09
N ALA A 370 1.33 -20.13 -15.30
CA ALA A 370 2.20 -19.41 -14.37
C ALA A 370 1.57 -19.30 -12.98
N LYS A 371 0.28 -18.98 -12.91
CA LYS A 371 -0.46 -18.88 -11.63
C LYS A 371 -0.64 -20.22 -10.92
N LEU A 372 -0.78 -21.33 -11.66
CA LEU A 372 -0.94 -22.67 -11.09
C LEU A 372 0.38 -23.36 -10.75
N ALA A 373 1.44 -23.12 -11.53
CA ALA A 373 2.73 -23.79 -11.39
C ALA A 373 3.78 -22.98 -10.64
N GLY A 374 3.64 -21.64 -10.58
CA GLY A 374 4.58 -20.75 -9.94
C GLY A 374 4.51 -20.77 -8.40
N GLY A 375 3.39 -21.25 -7.85
CA GLY A 375 3.15 -21.29 -6.41
C GLY A 375 3.15 -19.90 -5.77
N VAL A 376 3.21 -19.90 -4.44
CA VAL A 376 3.32 -18.71 -3.59
C VAL A 376 4.51 -18.91 -2.66
N ALA A 377 5.45 -17.97 -2.67
CA ALA A 377 6.53 -17.93 -1.70
C ALA A 377 6.01 -17.27 -0.42
N VAL A 378 6.16 -17.95 0.71
CA VAL A 378 5.76 -17.46 2.03
C VAL A 378 7.03 -17.19 2.83
N ILE A 379 7.30 -15.92 3.10
CA ILE A 379 8.37 -15.49 3.99
C ILE A 379 7.79 -15.44 5.40
N LYS A 380 8.19 -16.37 6.26
CA LYS A 380 7.86 -16.35 7.68
C LYS A 380 8.92 -15.55 8.42
N VAL A 381 8.53 -14.42 8.99
CA VAL A 381 9.46 -13.56 9.72
C VAL A 381 9.67 -14.14 11.11
N GLY A 382 10.92 -14.22 11.56
CA GLY A 382 11.28 -14.66 12.91
C GLY A 382 11.76 -13.49 13.78
N ALA A 383 11.45 -13.51 15.08
CA ALA A 383 11.87 -12.49 16.04
C ALA A 383 11.84 -12.99 17.50
N GLY A 384 12.53 -12.29 18.40
CA GLY A 384 12.61 -12.68 19.82
C GLY A 384 11.40 -12.24 20.66
N SER A 385 10.56 -11.35 20.13
CA SER A 385 9.33 -10.88 20.78
C SER A 385 8.24 -10.55 19.76
N GLU A 386 6.98 -10.55 20.17
CA GLU A 386 5.84 -10.23 19.29
C GLU A 386 5.89 -8.79 18.73
N VAL A 387 6.39 -7.84 19.52
CA VAL A 387 6.52 -6.43 19.10
C VAL A 387 7.57 -6.30 17.99
N GLU A 388 8.72 -6.95 18.18
CA GLU A 388 9.78 -7.01 17.17
C GLU A 388 9.32 -7.76 15.91
N MET A 389 8.57 -8.84 16.08
CA MET A 389 7.99 -9.62 14.97
C MET A 389 7.13 -8.74 14.06
N LYS A 390 6.21 -7.98 14.65
CA LYS A 390 5.29 -7.12 13.90
C LYS A 390 6.01 -6.00 13.17
N GLU A 391 7.01 -5.39 13.81
CA GLU A 391 7.82 -4.35 13.18
C GLU A 391 8.69 -4.92 12.04
N LYS A 392 9.37 -6.05 12.27
CA LYS A 392 10.21 -6.70 11.25
C LYS A 392 9.37 -7.20 10.07
N LYS A 393 8.17 -7.72 10.33
CA LYS A 393 7.21 -8.11 9.28
C LYS A 393 6.78 -6.94 8.41
N ALA A 394 6.38 -5.82 9.00
CA ALA A 394 6.04 -4.62 8.24
C ALA A 394 7.24 -4.19 7.36
N ARG A 395 8.44 -4.21 7.93
CA ARG A 395 9.68 -3.89 7.21
C ARG A 395 9.97 -4.82 6.03
N VAL A 396 9.73 -6.13 6.19
CA VAL A 396 9.90 -7.13 5.11
C VAL A 396 8.86 -6.91 4.01
N GLU A 397 7.64 -6.54 4.36
CA GLU A 397 6.61 -6.20 3.39
C GLU A 397 6.98 -4.95 2.59
N ASP A 398 7.44 -3.87 3.25
CA ASP A 398 7.88 -2.65 2.57
C ASP A 398 9.06 -2.92 1.62
N ALA A 399 10.03 -3.72 2.08
CA ALA A 399 11.16 -4.16 1.27
C ALA A 399 10.73 -5.01 0.06
N LEU A 400 9.73 -5.88 0.22
CA LEU A 400 9.19 -6.69 -0.87
C LEU A 400 8.55 -5.81 -1.96
N HIS A 401 7.73 -4.83 -1.57
CA HIS A 401 7.11 -3.92 -2.53
C HIS A 401 8.15 -3.06 -3.27
N SER A 402 9.14 -2.55 -2.54
CA SER A 402 10.27 -1.79 -3.10
C SER A 402 11.05 -2.61 -4.13
N THR A 403 11.29 -3.88 -3.81
CA THR A 403 12.01 -4.80 -4.69
C THR A 403 11.21 -5.10 -5.97
N ARG A 404 9.89 -5.29 -5.87
CA ARG A 404 9.00 -5.42 -7.04
C ARG A 404 9.06 -4.16 -7.92
N ALA A 405 8.98 -2.98 -7.31
CA ALA A 405 9.07 -1.71 -8.02
C ALA A 405 10.43 -1.53 -8.75
N ALA A 406 11.52 -2.02 -8.16
CA ALA A 406 12.85 -2.01 -8.78
C ALA A 406 12.96 -2.98 -9.96
N VAL A 407 12.31 -4.14 -9.87
CA VAL A 407 12.27 -5.12 -10.97
C VAL A 407 11.48 -4.59 -12.17
N GLU A 408 10.38 -3.86 -11.93
CA GLU A 408 9.53 -3.29 -12.98
C GLU A 408 10.19 -2.13 -13.74
N GLU A 409 10.72 -1.13 -13.02
CA GLU A 409 11.20 0.13 -13.64
C GLU A 409 12.70 0.38 -13.48
N GLY A 410 13.44 -0.56 -12.88
CA GLY A 410 14.86 -0.42 -12.58
C GLY A 410 15.14 0.45 -11.35
N VAL A 411 16.43 0.72 -11.15
CA VAL A 411 16.96 1.42 -9.97
C VAL A 411 17.76 2.66 -10.37
N VAL A 412 17.80 3.63 -9.46
CA VAL A 412 18.55 4.89 -9.58
C VAL A 412 19.47 5.10 -8.37
N PRO A 413 20.49 5.98 -8.45
CA PRO A 413 21.31 6.34 -7.30
C PRO A 413 20.45 6.88 -6.14
N GLY A 414 20.50 6.21 -4.99
CA GLY A 414 19.66 6.54 -3.85
C GLY A 414 20.14 7.75 -3.05
N GLY A 415 19.58 7.94 -1.85
CA GLY A 415 19.98 9.03 -0.95
C GLY A 415 19.64 10.43 -1.48
N GLY A 416 18.63 10.53 -2.36
CA GLY A 416 18.23 11.77 -3.01
C GLY A 416 19.14 12.21 -4.17
N VAL A 417 20.16 11.43 -4.53
CA VAL A 417 21.09 11.77 -5.62
C VAL A 417 20.38 11.79 -6.97
N ALA A 418 19.47 10.85 -7.24
CA ALA A 418 18.67 10.84 -8.46
C ALA A 418 17.94 12.17 -8.72
N LEU A 419 17.39 12.78 -7.67
CA LEU A 419 16.71 14.08 -7.75
C LEU A 419 17.68 15.24 -8.02
N ILE A 420 18.87 15.20 -7.42
CA ILE A 420 19.94 16.17 -7.74
C ILE A 420 20.39 16.04 -9.19
N ARG A 421 20.46 14.82 -9.74
CA ARG A 421 20.80 14.62 -11.16
C ARG A 421 19.71 15.13 -12.09
N ALA A 422 18.44 14.87 -11.75
CA ALA A 422 17.32 15.45 -12.48
C ALA A 422 17.43 16.98 -12.48
N LEU A 423 17.60 17.61 -11.30
CA LEU A 423 17.80 19.05 -11.14
C LEU A 423 18.90 19.60 -12.05
N GLN A 424 20.09 18.98 -12.08
CA GLN A 424 21.19 19.42 -12.94
C GLN A 424 20.85 19.39 -14.43
N LYS A 425 20.02 18.43 -14.86
CA LYS A 425 19.63 18.24 -16.26
C LYS A 425 18.53 19.19 -16.71
N ILE A 426 17.61 19.56 -15.82
CA ILE A 426 16.48 20.43 -16.14
C ILE A 426 16.63 21.85 -15.57
N GLY A 427 17.82 22.20 -15.06
CA GLY A 427 18.07 23.53 -14.48
C GLY A 427 17.96 24.69 -15.48
N SER A 428 18.07 24.41 -16.79
CA SER A 428 17.86 25.38 -17.87
C SER A 428 16.43 25.37 -18.43
N LEU A 429 15.48 24.75 -17.73
CA LEU A 429 14.09 24.70 -18.17
C LEU A 429 13.45 26.09 -18.03
N GLU A 430 12.83 26.55 -19.11
CA GLU A 430 12.18 27.86 -19.18
C GLU A 430 10.66 27.75 -19.08
N GLY A 431 10.06 28.64 -18.29
CA GLY A 431 8.62 28.84 -18.21
C GLY A 431 8.12 29.75 -19.34
N ASP A 432 6.82 29.71 -19.64
CA ASP A 432 6.25 30.56 -20.69
C ASP A 432 6.12 32.03 -20.24
N ASN A 433 6.20 32.27 -18.92
CA ASN A 433 6.20 33.58 -18.29
C ASN A 433 6.99 33.53 -16.95
N GLU A 434 7.16 34.69 -16.31
CA GLU A 434 7.94 34.82 -15.06
C GLU A 434 7.36 34.00 -13.90
N ASP A 435 6.03 33.90 -13.79
CA ASP A 435 5.36 33.13 -12.74
C ASP A 435 5.58 31.61 -12.94
N GLN A 436 5.53 31.13 -14.19
CA GLN A 436 5.91 29.75 -14.50
C GLN A 436 7.39 29.49 -14.24
N GLN A 437 8.27 30.45 -14.53
CA GLN A 437 9.69 30.33 -14.19
C GLN A 437 9.89 30.24 -12.67
N ALA A 438 9.14 31.02 -11.89
CA ALA A 438 9.14 30.91 -10.44
C ALA A 438 8.64 29.53 -9.97
N GLY A 439 7.59 28.99 -10.61
CA GLY A 439 7.10 27.62 -10.38
C GLY A 439 8.15 26.55 -10.63
N ILE A 440 8.89 26.65 -11.74
CA ILE A 440 10.02 25.76 -12.05
C ILE A 440 11.09 25.86 -10.94
N ASN A 441 11.47 27.08 -10.56
CA ASN A 441 12.48 27.31 -9.52
C ASN A 441 12.07 26.74 -8.15
N ILE A 442 10.77 26.79 -7.80
CA ILE A 442 10.23 26.15 -6.59
C ILE A 442 10.46 24.64 -6.63
N ALA A 443 10.11 23.99 -7.73
CA ALA A 443 10.30 22.55 -7.89
C ALA A 443 11.80 22.18 -7.83
N LEU A 444 12.67 22.92 -8.52
CA LEU A 444 14.12 22.69 -8.50
C LEU A 444 14.69 22.79 -7.08
N ARG A 445 14.28 23.80 -6.29
CA ARG A 445 14.70 23.89 -4.88
C ARG A 445 14.19 22.70 -4.07
N ALA A 446 12.94 22.28 -4.30
CA ALA A 446 12.33 21.17 -3.58
C ALA A 446 13.10 19.85 -3.77
N PHE A 447 13.67 19.61 -4.97
CA PHE A 447 14.43 18.37 -5.27
C PHE A 447 15.68 18.18 -4.41
N GLU A 448 16.19 19.23 -3.76
CA GLU A 448 17.32 19.13 -2.85
C GLU A 448 16.94 18.65 -1.44
N TYR A 449 15.67 18.81 -1.05
CA TYR A 449 15.24 18.60 0.32
C TYR A 449 15.35 17.16 0.80
N PRO A 450 15.10 16.11 -0.01
CA PRO A 450 15.30 14.74 0.45
C PRO A 450 16.75 14.48 0.89
N LEU A 451 17.73 14.88 0.08
CA LEU A 451 19.15 14.74 0.42
C LEU A 451 19.55 15.60 1.63
N LYS A 452 19.07 16.86 1.69
CA LYS A 452 19.32 17.74 2.84
C LYS A 452 18.74 17.18 4.13
N THR A 453 17.55 16.57 4.07
CA THR A 453 16.89 15.98 5.24
C THR A 453 17.66 14.76 5.73
N ILE A 454 18.10 13.89 4.82
CA ILE A 454 18.96 12.75 5.14
C ILE A 454 20.26 13.21 5.82
N ALA A 455 20.92 14.24 5.28
CA ALA A 455 22.14 14.81 5.86
C ALA A 455 21.91 15.42 7.25
N SER A 456 20.83 16.20 7.42
CA SER A 456 20.45 16.78 8.71
C SER A 456 20.14 15.71 9.76
N ASN A 457 19.45 14.64 9.38
CA ASN A 457 19.18 13.50 10.27
C ASN A 457 20.48 12.78 10.67
N ALA A 458 21.48 12.76 9.78
CA ALA A 458 22.81 12.25 10.07
C ALA A 458 23.66 13.16 10.98
N GLY A 459 23.19 14.38 11.28
CA GLY A 459 23.92 15.38 12.06
C GLY A 459 24.94 16.20 11.25
N GLU A 460 24.87 16.13 9.93
CA GLU A 460 25.79 16.77 9.00
C GLU A 460 25.26 18.11 8.48
N GLU A 461 26.14 18.95 7.97
CA GLU A 461 25.77 20.27 7.43
C GLU A 461 25.10 20.14 6.05
N ALA A 462 23.78 20.03 6.05
CA ALA A 462 22.98 19.67 4.87
C ALA A 462 23.25 20.51 3.61
N SER A 463 23.49 21.81 3.76
CA SER A 463 23.79 22.71 2.64
C SER A 463 25.13 22.37 1.97
N VAL A 464 26.15 22.03 2.76
CA VAL A 464 27.47 21.64 2.27
C VAL A 464 27.39 20.29 1.54
N ILE A 465 26.68 19.33 2.13
CA ILE A 465 26.49 18.01 1.50
C ILE A 465 25.76 18.16 0.16
N ALA A 466 24.65 18.89 0.12
CA ALA A 466 23.89 19.11 -1.10
C ALA A 466 24.71 19.79 -2.20
N GLU A 467 25.50 20.81 -1.84
CA GLU A 467 26.34 21.52 -2.79
C GLU A 467 27.47 20.64 -3.35
N ASN A 468 28.13 19.84 -2.50
CA ASN A 468 29.16 18.90 -2.94
C ASN A 468 28.59 17.84 -3.89
N VAL A 469 27.39 17.31 -3.60
CA VAL A 469 26.72 16.33 -4.47
C VAL A 469 26.28 16.97 -5.79
N LYS A 470 25.82 18.22 -5.79
CA LYS A 470 25.52 19.00 -7.01
C LYS A 470 26.76 19.33 -7.84
N ASN A 471 27.94 19.45 -7.24
CA ASN A 471 29.19 19.65 -7.99
C ASN A 471 29.77 18.32 -8.52
N SER A 472 29.20 17.20 -8.10
CA SER A 472 29.57 15.86 -8.54
C SER A 472 28.76 15.38 -9.75
N LYS A 473 29.23 14.30 -10.40
CA LYS A 473 28.64 13.73 -11.63
C LYS A 473 28.30 12.24 -11.46
N GLY A 474 27.42 11.75 -12.33
CA GLY A 474 27.05 10.32 -12.38
C GLY A 474 26.49 9.85 -11.03
N ASN A 475 26.95 8.71 -10.55
CA ASN A 475 26.42 8.10 -9.33
C ASN A 475 27.07 8.61 -8.04
N GLN A 476 27.91 9.64 -8.10
CA GLN A 476 28.64 10.14 -6.93
C GLN A 476 27.71 10.83 -5.92
N GLY A 477 27.60 10.30 -4.71
CA GLY A 477 26.70 10.79 -3.68
C GLY A 477 27.32 10.76 -2.29
N PHE A 478 26.48 10.96 -1.29
CA PHE A 478 26.85 10.95 0.13
C PHE A 478 26.18 9.76 0.82
N ASN A 479 27.00 8.87 1.38
CA ASN A 479 26.54 7.78 2.21
C ASN A 479 26.32 8.29 3.65
N ALA A 480 25.08 8.55 4.02
CA ALA A 480 24.74 9.07 5.35
C ALA A 480 24.95 8.07 6.50
N ALA A 481 25.07 6.77 6.20
CA ALA A 481 25.38 5.77 7.22
C ALA A 481 26.84 5.89 7.67
N THR A 482 27.77 6.00 6.72
CA THR A 482 29.22 6.04 7.00
C THR A 482 29.79 7.46 7.07
N GLY A 483 29.13 8.45 6.47
CA GLY A 483 29.63 9.82 6.34
C GLY A 483 30.57 10.03 5.15
N GLU A 484 30.68 9.07 4.23
CA GLU A 484 31.63 9.11 3.11
C GLU A 484 30.96 9.45 1.77
N TYR A 485 31.73 10.07 0.88
CA TYR A 485 31.32 10.27 -0.52
C TYR A 485 31.76 9.09 -1.39
N GLY A 486 30.95 8.75 -2.39
CA GLY A 486 31.37 7.80 -3.41
C GLY A 486 30.25 7.38 -4.36
N ASP A 487 30.50 6.33 -5.13
CA ASP A 487 29.54 5.81 -6.11
C ASP A 487 28.41 5.07 -5.40
N MET A 488 27.21 5.66 -5.40
CA MET A 488 26.05 5.15 -4.68
C MET A 488 25.65 3.74 -5.15
N LEU A 489 25.80 3.43 -6.44
CA LEU A 489 25.48 2.09 -6.95
C LEU A 489 26.49 1.06 -6.44
N LYS A 490 27.79 1.40 -6.44
CA LYS A 490 28.83 0.49 -5.91
C LYS A 490 28.73 0.31 -4.40
N MET A 491 28.27 1.34 -3.68
CA MET A 491 27.99 1.28 -2.26
C MET A 491 26.70 0.52 -1.92
N GLY A 492 25.93 0.11 -2.94
CA GLY A 492 24.64 -0.56 -2.73
C GLY A 492 23.62 0.39 -2.09
N ILE A 493 23.61 1.67 -2.48
CA ILE A 493 22.62 2.67 -2.08
C ILE A 493 21.83 3.06 -3.34
N ILE A 494 20.80 2.28 -3.60
CA ILE A 494 19.94 2.36 -4.78
C ILE A 494 18.48 2.48 -4.35
N ASP A 495 17.74 3.31 -5.06
CA ASP A 495 16.30 3.47 -4.86
C ASP A 495 15.58 2.96 -6.12
N PRO A 496 14.40 2.32 -6.02
CA PRO A 496 13.59 2.02 -7.19
C PRO A 496 13.23 3.30 -7.97
N ALA A 497 13.37 3.28 -9.30
CA ALA A 497 13.04 4.43 -10.14
C ALA A 497 11.55 4.80 -10.02
N LYS A 498 10.68 3.79 -9.92
CA LYS A 498 9.23 3.91 -9.68
C LYS A 498 8.94 4.69 -8.40
N VAL A 499 9.61 4.36 -7.28
CA VAL A 499 9.46 5.05 -5.99
C VAL A 499 9.80 6.54 -6.14
N THR A 500 10.96 6.85 -6.72
CA THR A 500 11.42 8.23 -6.88
C THR A 500 10.48 9.06 -7.76
N ARG A 501 10.01 8.52 -8.90
CA ARG A 501 9.08 9.25 -9.77
C ARG A 501 7.70 9.42 -9.15
N THR A 502 7.20 8.41 -8.44
CA THR A 502 5.87 8.46 -7.84
C THR A 502 5.83 9.48 -6.71
N ALA A 503 6.87 9.52 -5.87
CA ALA A 503 7.02 10.54 -4.83
C ALA A 503 7.03 11.96 -5.41
N LEU A 504 7.75 12.19 -6.52
CA LEU A 504 7.74 13.48 -7.22
C LEU A 504 6.35 13.86 -7.74
N GLN A 505 5.67 12.93 -8.41
CA GLN A 505 4.36 13.18 -9.01
C GLN A 505 3.28 13.46 -7.95
N ALA A 506 3.26 12.66 -6.88
CA ALA A 506 2.32 12.82 -5.78
C ALA A 506 2.53 14.16 -5.04
N ALA A 507 3.79 14.49 -4.73
CA ALA A 507 4.14 15.76 -4.09
C ALA A 507 3.78 16.98 -4.96
N GLY A 508 4.03 16.90 -6.27
CA GLY A 508 3.66 17.93 -7.24
C GLY A 508 2.16 18.16 -7.33
N SER A 509 1.40 17.07 -7.41
CA SER A 509 -0.06 17.09 -7.51
C SER A 509 -0.67 17.83 -6.32
N VAL A 510 -0.37 17.39 -5.10
CA VAL A 510 -0.93 18.00 -3.88
C VAL A 510 -0.36 19.39 -3.63
N GLY A 511 0.95 19.59 -3.83
CA GLY A 511 1.57 20.92 -3.70
C GLY A 511 0.91 21.95 -4.62
N GLY A 512 0.68 21.58 -5.88
CA GLY A 512 -0.04 22.43 -6.84
C GLY A 512 -1.46 22.74 -6.41
N MET A 513 -2.22 21.74 -5.94
CA MET A 513 -3.59 21.96 -5.44
C MET A 513 -3.64 22.93 -4.27
N MET A 514 -2.75 22.75 -3.28
CA MET A 514 -2.66 23.61 -2.10
C MET A 514 -2.28 25.05 -2.45
N ILE A 515 -1.33 25.25 -3.37
CA ILE A 515 -0.92 26.59 -3.84
C ILE A 515 -2.11 27.31 -4.49
N THR A 516 -2.93 26.59 -5.26
CA THR A 516 -4.09 27.16 -5.96
C THR A 516 -5.35 27.32 -5.09
N THR A 517 -5.29 26.96 -3.80
CA THR A 517 -6.46 27.02 -2.91
C THR A 517 -6.69 28.43 -2.38
N GLU A 518 -7.88 28.98 -2.66
CA GLU A 518 -8.29 30.33 -2.21
C GLU A 518 -9.33 30.32 -1.08
N CYS A 519 -10.04 29.21 -0.88
CA CYS A 519 -11.12 29.09 0.11
C CYS A 519 -11.08 27.71 0.77
N MET A 520 -11.31 27.68 2.08
CA MET A 520 -11.47 26.46 2.88
C MET A 520 -12.78 26.54 3.65
N VAL A 521 -13.52 25.42 3.67
CA VAL A 521 -14.82 25.31 4.31
C VAL A 521 -14.79 24.14 5.28
N SER A 522 -14.96 24.42 6.57
CA SER A 522 -15.05 23.41 7.63
C SER A 522 -16.43 23.41 8.28
N GLU A 523 -16.80 22.32 8.93
CA GLU A 523 -17.86 22.37 9.93
C GLU A 523 -17.42 23.23 11.12
N LEU A 524 -18.36 23.97 11.68
CA LEU A 524 -18.15 24.58 12.98
C LEU A 524 -17.96 23.46 14.01
N PRO A 525 -17.03 23.62 14.97
CA PRO A 525 -16.92 22.69 16.09
C PRO A 525 -18.31 22.52 16.71
N ALA A 526 -18.68 21.27 17.00
CA ALA A 526 -19.89 21.03 17.77
C ALA A 526 -19.74 21.82 19.07
N LYS A 527 -20.67 22.75 19.33
CA LYS A 527 -20.79 23.29 20.68
C LYS A 527 -21.12 22.09 21.55
N ASP A 528 -20.31 21.82 22.56
CA ASP A 528 -20.71 20.95 23.65
C ASP A 528 -22.09 21.43 24.09
N VAL A 529 -23.11 20.67 23.72
CA VAL A 529 -24.39 20.79 24.38
C VAL A 529 -24.11 20.15 25.72
N PRO A 530 -24.09 20.90 26.84
CA PRO A 530 -24.06 20.25 28.13
C PRO A 530 -25.21 19.27 28.09
N ALA A 531 -24.93 17.98 28.32
CA ALA A 531 -25.98 17.00 28.49
C ALA A 531 -27.03 17.64 29.39
N ALA A 532 -28.22 17.88 28.84
CA ALA A 532 -29.31 18.44 29.62
C ALA A 532 -29.38 17.61 30.90
N PRO A 533 -29.38 18.20 32.10
CA PRO A 533 -29.47 17.43 33.33
C PRO A 533 -30.79 16.66 33.27
N GLY A 534 -30.69 15.39 32.88
CA GLY A 534 -31.79 14.46 32.79
C GLY A 534 -32.39 14.39 34.18
N GLY A 535 -33.61 14.92 34.29
CA GLY A 535 -34.37 14.89 35.52
C GLY A 535 -34.53 13.47 36.04
N MET A 536 -34.23 13.32 37.33
CA MET A 536 -34.69 12.30 38.28
C MET A 536 -34.79 10.83 37.83
N PRO A 537 -34.03 9.93 38.46
CA PRO A 537 -34.47 8.57 38.72
C PRO A 537 -35.53 8.61 39.84
N GLY A 538 -36.80 8.76 39.46
CA GLY A 538 -37.94 8.71 40.37
C GLY A 538 -38.55 7.32 40.42
N GLY A 539 -38.24 6.56 41.48
CA GLY A 539 -39.19 5.65 42.12
C GLY A 539 -39.24 4.20 41.62
N MET A 540 -38.51 3.30 42.31
CA MET A 540 -39.04 1.97 42.62
C MET A 540 -39.21 1.85 44.14
N PRO A 541 -40.26 1.14 44.60
CA PRO A 541 -40.82 1.30 45.95
C PRO A 541 -40.09 0.47 47.02
N ASP A 542 -39.89 1.13 48.15
CA ASP A 542 -40.23 0.66 49.50
C ASP A 542 -40.10 -0.84 49.79
N MET A 543 -39.00 -1.21 50.44
CA MET A 543 -38.88 -2.41 51.27
C MET A 543 -38.10 -2.05 52.54
N GLY A 544 -38.85 -1.62 53.55
CA GLY A 544 -38.78 -2.17 54.91
C GLY A 544 -37.53 -1.84 55.74
N GLY A 545 -37.71 -0.93 56.70
CA GLY A 545 -36.66 -0.46 57.60
C GLY A 545 -36.20 -1.45 58.68
N MET A 546 -35.11 -1.04 59.35
CA MET A 546 -34.74 -1.40 60.71
C MET A 546 -33.81 -0.30 61.25
N MET A 547 -33.95 -0.09 62.57
CA MET A 547 -33.64 1.09 63.37
C MET A 547 -32.24 1.69 63.26
#